data_AF-A0ABD7TR92-F1
#
_entry.id   AF-A0ABD7TR92-F1
#
_cell.length_a   1.000
_cell.length_b   1.000
_cell.length_c   1.000
_cell.angle_alpha   90.00
_cell.angle_beta   90.00
_cell.angle_gamma   90.00
#
_symmetry.space_group_name_H-M   'P 1'
#
loop_
_entity.id
_entity.type
_entity.pdbx_description
1 polymer ?
#
loop_
_entity_poly.entity_id
_entity_poly.type
_entity_poly.pdbx_seq_one_letter_code
_entity_poly.pdbx_strand_id
1 'polypeptide(L)'
;MSDFITLEKTDWYKKLIQECDSYKSERDTLIEDITRLRAERDMYKRKLDDVVDLFTRHINYKLSVSHNTWYINLRHKLDEVLKDES
;
A
#
# COMPACT_ATOMS: atom_id res chain seq x y z
N MET A 1 -18.74 -19.11 -51.39
CA MET A 1 -18.92 -17.74 -50.83
C MET A 1 -19.40 -17.80 -49.38
N SER A 2 -20.29 -18.73 -49.02
CA SER A 2 -20.73 -18.97 -47.62
C SER A 2 -19.59 -19.34 -46.65
N ASP A 3 -18.68 -20.23 -47.06
CA ASP A 3 -17.64 -20.77 -46.15
C ASP A 3 -16.59 -19.72 -45.72
N PHE A 4 -16.32 -18.75 -46.59
CA PHE A 4 -15.37 -17.65 -46.31
C PHE A 4 -15.91 -16.74 -45.19
N ILE A 5 -17.19 -16.39 -45.25
CA ILE A 5 -17.85 -15.56 -44.23
C ILE A 5 -17.89 -16.28 -42.87
N THR A 6 -18.08 -17.61 -42.87
CA THR A 6 -18.07 -18.40 -41.62
C THR A 6 -16.67 -18.51 -41.00
N LEU A 7 -15.63 -18.62 -41.82
CA LEU A 7 -14.23 -18.65 -41.35
C LEU A 7 -13.83 -17.31 -40.72
N GLU A 8 -14.11 -16.19 -41.39
CA GLU A 8 -13.80 -14.85 -40.90
C GLU A 8 -14.50 -14.54 -39.56
N LYS A 9 -15.78 -14.92 -39.44
CA LYS A 9 -16.54 -14.81 -38.18
C LYS A 9 -15.94 -15.66 -37.06
N THR A 10 -15.41 -16.84 -37.39
CA THR A 10 -14.78 -17.75 -36.42
C THR A 10 -13.44 -17.21 -35.94
N ASP A 11 -12.63 -16.64 -36.84
CA ASP A 11 -11.34 -16.07 -36.48
C ASP A 11 -11.48 -14.77 -35.68
N TRP A 12 -12.45 -13.92 -36.02
CA TRP A 12 -12.80 -12.76 -35.19
C TRP A 12 -13.20 -13.19 -33.77
N TYR A 13 -14.03 -14.23 -33.63
CA TYR A 13 -14.47 -14.71 -32.33
C TYR A 13 -13.32 -15.28 -31.49
N LYS A 14 -12.38 -16.02 -32.12
CA LYS A 14 -11.16 -16.49 -31.43
C LYS A 14 -10.31 -15.34 -30.92
N LYS A 15 -10.14 -14.29 -31.74
CA LYS A 15 -9.36 -13.11 -31.35
C LYS A 15 -10.00 -12.39 -30.17
N LEU A 16 -11.33 -12.25 -30.18
CA LEU A 16 -12.07 -11.65 -29.06
C LEU A 16 -11.88 -12.43 -27.76
N ILE A 17 -11.91 -13.76 -27.81
CA ILE A 17 -11.65 -14.61 -26.63
C ILE A 17 -10.24 -14.41 -26.11
N GLN A 18 -9.23 -14.39 -27.00
CA GLN A 18 -7.84 -14.17 -26.61
C GLN A 18 -7.63 -12.81 -25.94
N GLU A 19 -8.22 -11.74 -26.49
CA GLU A 19 -8.19 -10.41 -25.88
C GLU A 19 -8.87 -10.40 -24.51
N CYS A 20 -10.05 -11.04 -24.39
CA CYS A 20 -10.75 -11.17 -23.12
C CYS A 20 -9.92 -11.92 -22.06
N ASP A 21 -9.24 -13.00 -22.44
CA ASP A 21 -8.43 -13.78 -21.52
C ASP A 21 -7.13 -13.06 -21.13
N SER A 22 -6.53 -12.30 -22.05
CA SER A 22 -5.42 -11.38 -21.75
C SER A 22 -5.82 -10.36 -20.69
N TYR A 23 -6.97 -9.69 -20.87
CA TYR A 23 -7.44 -8.71 -19.90
C TYR A 23 -7.79 -9.31 -18.53
N LYS A 24 -8.32 -10.53 -18.49
CA LYS A 24 -8.54 -11.23 -17.21
C LYS A 24 -7.22 -11.52 -16.51
N SER A 25 -6.21 -12.01 -17.24
CA SER A 25 -4.90 -12.31 -16.67
C SER A 25 -4.21 -11.05 -16.13
N GLU A 26 -4.25 -9.94 -16.87
CA GLU A 26 -3.72 -8.65 -16.42
C GLU A 26 -4.44 -8.15 -15.17
N ARG A 27 -5.79 -8.21 -15.16
CA ARG A 27 -6.60 -7.84 -14.00
C ARG A 27 -6.22 -8.67 -12.77
N ASP A 28 -6.10 -9.98 -12.92
CA ASP A 28 -5.80 -10.88 -11.80
C ASP A 28 -4.40 -10.59 -11.24
N THR A 29 -3.42 -10.32 -12.10
CA THR A 29 -2.07 -9.90 -11.70
C THR A 29 -2.10 -8.58 -10.92
N LEU A 30 -2.85 -7.58 -11.41
CA LEU A 30 -2.99 -6.29 -10.73
C LEU A 30 -3.69 -6.42 -9.37
N ILE A 31 -4.67 -7.32 -9.25
CA ILE A 31 -5.34 -7.60 -7.97
C ILE A 31 -4.35 -8.20 -6.96
N GLU A 32 -3.52 -9.16 -7.39
CA GLU A 32 -2.50 -9.77 -6.55
C GLU A 32 -1.48 -8.73 -6.08
N ASP A 33 -0.97 -7.89 -6.99
CA ASP A 33 -0.02 -6.84 -6.66
C ASP A 33 -0.60 -5.80 -5.70
N ILE A 34 -1.82 -5.32 -5.92
CA ILE A 34 -2.48 -4.39 -5.01
C ILE A 34 -2.68 -5.02 -3.63
N THR A 35 -3.04 -6.30 -3.57
CA THR A 35 -3.23 -7.02 -2.31
C THR A 35 -1.91 -7.12 -1.55
N ARG A 36 -0.82 -7.48 -2.24
CA ARG A 36 0.52 -7.52 -1.66
C ARG A 36 0.98 -6.15 -1.17
N LEU A 37 0.82 -5.10 -1.97
CA LEU A 37 1.20 -3.73 -1.60
C LEU A 37 0.42 -3.21 -0.39
N ARG A 38 -0.87 -3.54 -0.29
CA ARG A 38 -1.68 -3.22 0.91
C ARG A 38 -1.16 -3.94 2.15
N ALA A 39 -0.83 -5.22 2.04
CA ALA A 39 -0.27 -6.00 3.15
C ALA A 39 1.10 -5.46 3.60
N GLU A 40 1.98 -5.12 2.65
CA GLU A 40 3.28 -4.52 2.93
C GLU A 40 3.13 -3.15 3.60
N ARG A 41 2.26 -2.28 3.08
CA ARG A 41 1.94 -0.99 3.70
C ARG A 41 1.45 -1.16 5.14
N ASP A 42 0.53 -2.08 5.38
CA ASP A 42 -0.03 -2.30 6.71
C ASP A 42 0.99 -2.91 7.68
N MET A 43 1.94 -3.71 7.17
CA MET A 43 3.09 -4.17 7.96
C MET A 43 4.02 -3.01 8.33
N TYR A 44 4.38 -2.16 7.38
CA TYR A 44 5.27 -1.03 7.65
C TYR A 44 4.62 0.02 8.55
N LYS A 45 3.32 0.27 8.39
CA LYS A 45 2.55 1.13 9.31
C LYS A 45 2.65 0.63 10.75
N ARG A 46 2.41 -0.67 10.98
CA ARG A 46 2.57 -1.27 12.33
C ARG A 46 3.97 -1.13 12.88
N LYS A 47 5.01 -1.39 12.08
CA LYS A 47 6.41 -1.21 12.51
C LYS A 47 6.71 0.24 12.89
N LEU A 48 6.16 1.20 12.14
CA LEU A 48 6.32 2.62 12.45
C LEU A 48 5.59 2.98 13.74
N ASP A 49 4.36 2.48 13.93
CA ASP A 49 3.60 2.67 15.17
C ASP A 49 4.36 2.13 16.40
N ASP A 50 4.97 0.93 16.29
CA ASP A 50 5.79 0.33 17.35
C ASP A 50 7.01 1.20 17.69
N VAL A 51 7.67 1.76 16.68
CA VAL A 51 8.82 2.67 16.88
C VAL A 51 8.36 3.96 17.56
N VAL A 52 7.23 4.54 17.13
CA VAL A 52 6.66 5.75 17.72
C VAL A 52 6.33 5.53 19.20
N ASP A 53 5.73 4.39 19.55
CA ASP A 53 5.44 4.04 20.96
C ASP A 53 6.73 3.91 21.79
N LEU A 54 7.75 3.20 21.28
CA LEU A 54 9.04 3.07 21.95
C LEU A 54 9.71 4.44 22.21
N PHE A 55 9.75 5.30 21.20
CA PHE A 55 10.32 6.64 21.34
C PHE A 55 9.51 7.52 22.29
N THR A 56 8.18 7.46 22.22
CA THR A 56 7.29 8.19 23.13
C THR A 56 7.53 7.79 24.58
N ARG A 57 7.59 6.48 24.86
CA ARG A 57 7.90 5.97 26.21
C ARG A 57 9.26 6.42 26.69
N HIS A 58 10.27 6.38 25.83
CA HIS A 58 11.63 6.81 26.17
C HIS A 58 11.68 8.31 26.53
N ILE A 59 11.06 9.16 25.71
CA ILE A 59 10.99 10.61 25.94
C ILE A 59 10.27 10.90 27.26
N ASN A 60 9.11 10.27 27.49
CA ASN A 60 8.32 10.46 28.72
C ASN A 60 9.11 10.05 29.96
N TYR A 61 9.80 8.90 29.91
CA TYR A 61 10.68 8.48 31.00
C TYR A 61 11.76 9.53 31.28
N LYS A 62 12.48 9.99 30.24
CA LYS A 62 13.55 10.98 30.39
C LYS A 62 13.04 12.32 30.93
N LEU A 63 11.86 12.76 30.51
CA LEU A 63 11.21 13.95 31.05
C LEU A 63 10.89 13.80 32.54
N SER A 64 10.36 12.64 32.95
CA SER A 64 10.01 12.38 34.35
C SER A 64 11.20 12.44 35.31
N VAL A 65 12.40 12.06 34.84
CA VAL A 65 13.60 11.99 35.70
C VAL A 65 14.54 13.20 35.59
N SER A 66 14.50 13.95 34.49
CA SER A 66 15.51 14.99 34.22
C SER A 66 14.97 16.38 33.91
N HIS A 67 13.65 16.54 33.66
CA HIS A 67 13.01 17.82 33.29
C HIS A 67 13.85 18.64 32.29
N ASN A 68 14.46 17.96 31.33
CA ASN A 68 15.46 18.56 30.44
C ASN A 68 14.77 19.16 29.19
N THR A 69 15.03 20.44 28.94
CA THR A 69 14.51 21.23 27.81
C THR A 69 14.72 20.56 26.46
N TRP A 70 15.81 19.80 26.27
CA TRP A 70 16.07 19.06 25.04
C TRP A 70 14.99 18.00 24.77
N TYR A 71 14.57 17.23 25.77
CA TYR A 71 13.53 16.21 25.62
C TYR A 71 12.13 16.83 25.43
N ILE A 72 11.90 18.03 25.98
CA ILE A 72 10.66 18.80 25.74
C ILE A 72 10.58 19.19 24.26
N ASN A 73 11.66 19.75 23.73
CA ASN A 73 11.74 20.12 22.32
C ASN A 73 11.63 18.89 21.40
N LEU A 74 12.22 17.77 21.80
CA LEU A 74 12.10 16.51 21.06
C LEU A 74 10.66 15.98 21.05
N ARG A 75 9.93 16.09 22.16
CA ARG A 75 8.50 15.75 22.24
C ARG A 75 7.68 16.59 21.27
N HIS A 76 7.86 17.90 21.26
CA HIS A 76 7.15 18.78 20.31
C HIS A 76 7.44 18.42 18.86
N LYS A 77 8.70 18.12 18.50
CA LYS A 77 9.05 17.67 17.14
C LYS A 77 8.37 16.35 16.78
N LEU A 78 8.32 15.39 17.71
CA LEU A 78 7.60 14.14 17.50
C LEU A 78 6.10 14.41 17.29
N ASP A 79 5.51 15.29 18.08
CA ASP A 79 4.09 15.64 17.95
C ASP A 79 3.79 16.31 16.60
N GLU A 80 4.67 17.19 16.09
CA GLU A 80 4.56 17.76 14.73
C GLU A 80 4.61 16.67 13.65
N VAL A 81 5.51 15.69 13.76
CA VAL A 81 5.61 14.56 12.81
C VAL A 81 4.36 13.68 12.83
N LEU A 82 3.71 13.57 13.99
CA LEU A 82 2.50 12.76 14.18
C LEU A 82 1.21 13.53 13.89
N LYS A 83 1.27 14.83 13.58
CA LYS A 83 0.09 15.56 13.13
C LYS A 83 -0.33 14.97 11.78
N ASP A 84 -1.56 14.44 11.73
CA ASP A 84 -2.21 14.20 10.45
C ASP A 84 -2.40 15.56 9.75
N GLU A 85 -1.96 15.66 8.50
CA GLU A 85 -2.36 16.74 7.60
C GLU A 85 -3.86 16.55 7.32
N SER A 86 -4.70 17.17 8.17
CA SER A 86 -6.15 17.26 7.96
C SER A 86 -6.48 18.30 6.90
#